data_AF-A0A9X2BEX5-F1
#
_entry.id   AF-A0A9X2BEX5-F1
#
_cell.length_a   1.000
_cell.length_b   1.000
_cell.length_c   1.000
_cell.angle_alpha   90.00
_cell.angle_beta   90.00
_cell.angle_gamma   90.00
#
_symmetry.space_group_name_H-M   'P 1'
#
loop_
_entity.id
_entity.type
_entity.pdbx_description
1 polymer ?
#
loop_
_entity_poly.entity_id
_entity_poly.type
_entity_poly.pdbx_seq_one_letter_code
_entity_poly.pdbx_strand_id
1 'polypeptide(L)'
;MILTLKRLEITVLLLHMSIMRNSVKKWFKKAYGSKEGKELTKRFDEVKKQFESQIEQEESNFNFNINEFDMIYTFVMWYKPKLEEMLKAAGKVKEEDQGQLNCLQDIISHMEEVKKLYA
;
A
#
# COMPACT_ATOMS: atom_id res chain seq x y z
N MET A 1 -4.78 13.00 7.85
CA MET A 1 -5.40 11.77 8.38
C MET A 1 -4.30 10.99 9.05
N ILE A 2 -4.48 10.61 10.32
CA ILE A 2 -3.48 9.83 11.06
C ILE A 2 -3.81 8.35 10.86
N LEU A 3 -2.85 7.59 10.33
CA LEU A 3 -2.93 6.14 10.20
C LEU A 3 -1.89 5.52 11.13
N THR A 4 -2.32 4.69 12.06
CA THR A 4 -1.42 3.93 12.94
C THR A 4 -1.31 2.51 12.40
N LEU A 5 -0.11 2.09 12.02
CA LEU A 5 0.16 0.75 11.53
C LEU A 5 1.18 0.04 12.41
N LYS A 6 1.05 -1.27 12.55
CA LYS A 6 2.06 -2.10 13.20
C LYS A 6 3.33 -2.17 12.34
N ARG A 7 4.49 -2.37 12.96
CA ARG A 7 5.77 -2.57 12.25
C ARG A 7 5.70 -3.63 11.14
N LEU A 8 5.01 -4.74 11.42
CA LEU A 8 4.80 -5.81 10.45
C LEU A 8 4.00 -5.33 9.22
N GLU A 9 2.92 -4.57 9.45
CA GLU A 9 2.07 -4.02 8.41
C GLU A 9 2.84 -3.03 7.52
N ILE A 10 3.64 -2.16 8.12
CA ILE A 10 4.50 -1.22 7.39
C ILE A 10 5.53 -2.00 6.55
N THR A 11 6.15 -3.03 7.12
CA THR A 11 7.19 -3.83 6.43
C THR A 11 6.61 -4.57 5.23
N VAL A 12 5.44 -5.19 5.38
CA VAL A 12 4.73 -5.88 4.29
C VAL A 12 4.34 -4.86 3.21
N LEU A 13 3.78 -3.72 3.58
CA LEU A 13 3.42 -2.66 2.64
C LEU A 13 4.64 -2.15 1.87
N LEU A 14 5.74 -1.87 2.56
CA LEU A 14 7.00 -1.41 1.98
C LEU A 14 7.58 -2.42 0.97
N LEU A 15 7.57 -3.71 1.32
CA LEU A 15 8.02 -4.80 0.45
C LEU A 15 7.23 -4.80 -0.86
N HIS A 16 5.91 -4.81 -0.77
CA HIS A 16 5.05 -4.85 -1.95
C HIS A 16 5.11 -3.55 -2.75
N MET A 17 5.22 -2.39 -2.10
CA MET A 17 5.43 -1.13 -2.81
C MET A 17 6.73 -1.14 -3.62
N SER A 18 7.80 -1.73 -3.05
CA SER A 18 9.10 -1.86 -3.72
C SER A 18 9.03 -2.78 -4.94
N ILE A 19 8.43 -3.96 -4.79
CA ILE A 19 8.27 -4.94 -5.89
C ILE A 19 7.38 -4.39 -6.99
N MET A 20 6.27 -3.72 -6.62
CA MET A 20 5.23 -3.30 -7.56
C MET A 20 5.48 -1.94 -8.20
N ARG A 21 6.53 -1.21 -7.83
CA ARG A 21 6.80 0.17 -8.27
C ARG A 21 6.68 0.39 -9.78
N ASN A 22 7.25 -0.51 -10.58
CA ASN A 22 7.18 -0.42 -12.06
C ASN A 22 5.77 -0.72 -12.61
N SER A 23 5.08 -1.69 -12.00
CA SER A 23 3.71 -2.06 -12.37
C SER A 23 2.72 -0.94 -12.01
N VAL A 24 2.86 -0.37 -10.82
CA VAL A 24 2.08 0.77 -10.32
C VAL A 24 2.29 2.01 -11.19
N LYS A 25 3.54 2.35 -11.52
CA LYS A 25 3.84 3.45 -12.47
C LYS A 25 3.13 3.28 -13.81
N LYS A 26 3.14 2.07 -14.38
CA LYS A 26 2.43 1.77 -15.65
C LYS A 26 0.93 1.93 -15.47
N TRP A 27 0.39 1.42 -14.36
CA TRP A 27 -1.04 1.51 -14.04
C TRP A 27 -1.48 2.98 -13.86
N PHE A 28 -0.77 3.79 -13.07
CA PHE A 28 -1.06 5.22 -12.90
C PHE A 28 -1.07 5.98 -14.22
N LYS A 29 -0.07 5.75 -15.10
CA LYS A 29 -0.06 6.38 -16.42
C LYS A 29 -1.23 5.97 -17.31
N LYS A 30 -1.66 4.70 -17.21
CA LYS A 30 -2.80 4.18 -17.98
C LYS A 30 -4.12 4.73 -17.47
N ALA A 31 -4.30 4.84 -16.15
CA ALA A 31 -5.54 5.25 -15.52
C ALA A 31 -5.74 6.78 -15.52
N TYR A 32 -4.69 7.56 -15.30
CA TYR A 32 -4.76 9.02 -15.09
C TYR A 32 -4.02 9.83 -16.17
N GLY A 33 -3.42 9.15 -17.16
CA GLY A 33 -2.63 9.80 -18.20
C GLY A 33 -1.19 10.13 -17.77
N SER A 34 -0.39 10.62 -18.71
CA SER A 34 1.08 10.74 -18.55
C SER A 34 1.49 11.76 -17.47
N LYS A 35 0.83 12.92 -17.42
CA LYS A 35 1.16 14.02 -16.50
C LYS A 35 0.78 13.66 -15.05
N GLU A 36 -0.49 13.35 -14.82
CA GLU A 36 -1.00 13.00 -13.49
C GLU A 36 -0.41 11.68 -12.99
N GLY A 37 -0.26 10.68 -13.87
CA GLY A 37 0.39 9.43 -13.51
C GLY A 37 1.85 9.59 -13.06
N LYS A 38 2.58 10.59 -13.59
CA LYS A 38 3.94 10.91 -13.12
C LYS A 38 3.92 11.50 -11.72
N GLU A 39 2.96 12.36 -11.42
CA GLU A 39 2.78 12.96 -10.10
C GLU A 39 2.39 11.89 -9.06
N LEU A 40 1.44 11.02 -9.38
CA LEU A 40 1.06 9.89 -8.52
C LEU A 40 2.23 8.94 -8.26
N THR A 41 3.07 8.68 -9.28
CA THR A 41 4.29 7.87 -9.10
C THR A 41 5.28 8.54 -8.14
N LYS A 42 5.43 9.87 -8.22
CA LYS A 42 6.30 10.63 -7.32
C LYS A 42 5.80 10.54 -5.87
N ARG A 43 4.50 10.73 -5.65
CA ARG A 43 3.86 10.59 -4.33
C ARG A 43 3.98 9.18 -3.78
N PHE A 44 3.83 8.16 -4.63
CA PHE A 44 4.05 6.77 -4.24
C PHE A 44 5.48 6.53 -3.76
N ASP A 45 6.48 7.06 -4.49
CA ASP A 45 7.88 6.98 -4.08
C ASP A 45 8.17 7.81 -2.79
N GLU A 46 7.47 8.93 -2.57
CA GLU A 46 7.57 9.76 -1.36
C GLU A 46 6.99 9.07 -0.12
N VAL A 47 5.79 8.52 -0.22
CA VAL A 47 5.16 7.72 0.84
C VAL A 47 6.04 6.51 1.19
N LYS A 48 6.60 5.85 0.18
CA LYS A 48 7.53 4.74 0.41
C LYS A 48 8.73 5.18 1.28
N LYS A 49 9.32 6.33 0.98
CA LYS A 49 10.43 6.89 1.78
C LYS A 49 10.00 7.27 3.20
N GLN A 50 8.79 7.77 3.39
CA GLN A 50 8.24 8.02 4.73
C GLN A 50 8.16 6.72 5.53
N PHE A 51 7.66 5.63 4.92
CA PHE A 51 7.66 4.31 5.55
C PHE A 51 9.07 3.81 5.91
N GLU A 52 10.05 3.98 5.02
CA GLU A 52 11.46 3.62 5.29
C GLU A 52 11.99 4.39 6.50
N SER A 53 11.82 5.71 6.52
CA SER A 53 12.30 6.58 7.61
C SER A 53 11.66 6.26 8.96
N GLN A 54 10.37 5.93 8.98
CA GLN A 54 9.66 5.69 10.24
C GLN A 54 9.91 4.29 10.80
N ILE A 55 10.19 3.29 9.95
CA ILE A 55 10.71 2.00 10.41
C ILE A 55 12.05 2.18 11.13
N GLU A 56 12.94 3.03 10.61
CA GLU A 56 14.24 3.31 11.23
C GLU A 56 14.10 4.03 12.58
N GLN A 57 13.05 4.85 12.74
CA GLN A 57 12.77 5.63 13.95
C GLN A 57 11.86 4.89 14.96
N GLU A 58 11.44 3.67 14.65
CA GLU A 58 10.47 2.89 15.44
C GLU A 58 9.12 3.60 15.67
N GLU A 59 8.75 4.51 14.78
CA GLU A 59 7.47 5.21 14.82
C GLU A 59 6.37 4.40 14.13
N SER A 60 5.17 4.37 14.73
CA SER A 60 3.99 3.66 14.21
C SER A 60 2.90 4.58 13.65
N ASN A 61 3.07 5.90 13.79
CA ASN A 61 2.05 6.90 13.42
C ASN A 61 2.43 7.61 12.12
N PHE A 62 1.57 7.49 11.12
CA PHE A 62 1.73 8.12 9.82
C PHE A 62 0.74 9.26 9.67
N ASN A 63 1.22 10.47 9.41
CA ASN A 63 0.36 11.59 9.06
C ASN A 63 0.33 11.76 7.55
N PHE A 64 -0.74 11.27 6.94
CA PHE A 64 -0.95 11.39 5.49
C PHE A 64 -1.90 12.56 5.19
N ASN A 65 -1.62 13.28 4.10
CA ASN A 65 -2.67 14.09 3.50
C ASN A 65 -3.72 13.19 2.82
N ILE A 66 -4.89 13.75 2.51
CA ILE A 66 -6.01 12.97 1.94
C ILE A 66 -5.64 12.26 0.63
N ASN A 67 -4.80 12.89 -0.19
CA ASN A 67 -4.41 12.32 -1.48
C ASN A 67 -3.44 11.14 -1.31
N GLU A 68 -2.49 11.24 -0.38
CA GLU A 68 -1.58 10.13 -0.03
C GLU A 68 -2.36 8.96 0.54
N PHE A 69 -3.30 9.25 1.45
CA PHE A 69 -4.16 8.26 2.06
C PHE A 69 -5.00 7.53 1.00
N ASP A 70 -5.72 8.25 0.15
CA ASP A 70 -6.54 7.65 -0.90
C ASP A 70 -5.69 6.90 -1.95
N MET A 71 -4.48 7.38 -2.24
CA MET A 71 -3.55 6.70 -3.15
C MET A 71 -3.09 5.36 -2.58
N ILE A 72 -2.67 5.29 -1.32
CA ILE A 72 -2.28 4.05 -0.65
C ILE A 72 -3.48 3.09 -0.59
N TYR A 73 -4.63 3.60 -0.17
CA TYR A 73 -5.85 2.80 -0.08
C TYR A 73 -6.21 2.17 -1.43
N THR A 74 -6.21 2.97 -2.49
CA THR A 74 -6.49 2.51 -3.85
C THR A 74 -5.45 1.49 -4.32
N PHE A 75 -4.17 1.71 -3.99
CA PHE A 75 -3.10 0.76 -4.31
C PHE A 75 -3.34 -0.60 -3.63
N VAL A 76 -3.57 -0.62 -2.32
CA VAL A 76 -3.75 -1.88 -1.57
C VAL A 76 -5.02 -2.61 -2.00
N MET A 77 -6.13 -1.88 -2.21
CA MET A 77 -7.38 -2.44 -2.73
C MET A 77 -7.23 -3.05 -4.12
N TRP A 78 -6.43 -2.43 -4.99
CA TRP A 78 -6.13 -2.96 -6.32
C TRP A 78 -5.16 -4.14 -6.28
N TYR A 79 -4.18 -4.10 -5.37
CA TYR A 79 -3.08 -5.04 -5.35
C TYR A 79 -3.45 -6.36 -4.68
N LYS A 80 -4.16 -6.34 -3.54
CA LYS A 80 -4.51 -7.55 -2.79
C LYS A 80 -5.19 -8.63 -3.66
N PRO A 81 -6.23 -8.32 -4.45
CA PRO A 81 -6.87 -9.32 -5.32
C PRO A 81 -5.89 -9.89 -6.36
N LYS A 82 -5.00 -9.07 -6.90
CA LYS A 82 -3.98 -9.52 -7.88
C LYS A 82 -2.95 -10.44 -7.26
N LEU A 83 -2.51 -10.14 -6.05
CA LEU A 83 -1.61 -11.01 -5.30
C LEU A 83 -2.28 -12.35 -5.03
N GLU A 84 -3.55 -12.33 -4.61
CA GLU A 84 -4.34 -13.54 -4.38
C GLU A 84 -4.49 -14.39 -5.66
N GLU A 85 -4.77 -13.78 -6.80
CA GLU A 85 -4.82 -14.47 -8.10
C GLU A 85 -3.45 -15.06 -8.50
N MET A 86 -2.37 -14.31 -8.31
CA MET A 86 -1.01 -14.76 -8.59
C MET A 86 -0.62 -15.96 -7.73
N LEU A 87 -0.94 -15.93 -6.44
CA LEU A 87 -0.67 -17.01 -5.50
C LEU A 87 -1.48 -18.27 -5.83
N LYS A 88 -2.76 -18.12 -6.17
CA LYS A 88 -3.60 -19.23 -6.66
C LYS A 88 -3.06 -19.84 -7.94
N ALA A 89 -2.59 -19.01 -8.88
CA ALA A 89 -2.00 -19.48 -10.13
C ALA A 89 -0.66 -20.20 -9.94
N ALA A 90 0.12 -19.82 -8.92
CA ALA A 90 1.36 -20.49 -8.54
C ALA A 90 1.15 -21.84 -7.84
N GLY A 91 -0.10 -22.18 -7.49
CA GLY A 91 -0.49 -23.46 -6.90
C GLY A 91 -0.65 -23.38 -5.38
N LYS A 92 0.17 -24.13 -4.65
CA LYS A 92 0.00 -24.30 -3.20
C LYS A 92 0.42 -23.04 -2.45
N VAL A 93 -0.57 -22.26 -2.00
CA VAL A 93 -0.38 -21.08 -1.14
C VAL A 93 0.22 -21.53 0.18
N LYS A 94 1.40 -21.00 0.52
CA LYS A 94 2.05 -21.28 1.80
C LYS A 94 1.42 -20.45 2.91
N GLU A 95 1.66 -20.85 4.15
CA GLU A 95 1.22 -20.09 5.33
C GLU A 95 1.73 -18.63 5.31
N GLU A 96 2.98 -18.44 4.87
CA GLU A 96 3.58 -17.10 4.71
C GLU A 96 2.83 -16.22 3.69
N ASP A 97 2.40 -16.82 2.56
CA ASP A 97 1.65 -16.12 1.52
C ASP A 97 0.26 -15.69 2.04
N GLN A 98 -0.40 -16.57 2.80
CA GLN A 98 -1.65 -16.23 3.46
C GLN A 98 -1.46 -15.15 4.53
N GLY A 99 -0.34 -15.18 5.25
CA GLY A 99 0.05 -14.14 6.21
C GLY A 99 0.17 -12.76 5.57
N GLN A 100 0.76 -12.66 4.37
CA GLN A 100 0.84 -11.41 3.61
C GLN A 100 -0.56 -10.91 3.19
N LEU A 101 -1.42 -11.80 2.69
CA LEU A 101 -2.79 -11.43 2.31
C LEU A 101 -3.62 -10.94 3.49
N ASN A 102 -3.49 -11.59 4.65
CA ASN A 102 -4.16 -11.18 5.88
C ASN A 102 -3.64 -9.81 6.34
N CYS A 103 -2.33 -9.60 6.31
CA CYS A 103 -1.72 -8.31 6.66
C CYS A 103 -2.21 -7.17 5.75
N LEU A 104 -2.33 -7.40 4.44
CA LEU A 104 -2.92 -6.43 3.52
C LEU A 104 -4.41 -6.18 3.81
N GLN A 105 -5.15 -7.19 4.25
CA GLN A 105 -6.56 -7.03 4.68
C GLN A 105 -6.68 -6.20 5.96
N ASP A 106 -5.79 -6.39 6.92
CA ASP A 106 -5.75 -5.61 8.16
C ASP A 106 -5.47 -4.14 7.86
N ILE A 107 -4.51 -3.86 6.96
CA ILE A 107 -4.22 -2.48 6.50
C ILE A 107 -5.46 -1.84 5.87
N ILE A 108 -6.16 -2.54 4.97
CA ILE A 108 -7.41 -2.04 4.37
C ILE A 108 -8.42 -1.69 5.46
N SER A 109 -8.60 -2.58 6.44
CA SER A 109 -9.58 -2.41 7.53
C SER A 109 -9.25 -1.20 8.39
N HIS A 110 -7.98 -1.01 8.78
CA HIS A 110 -7.54 0.19 9.49
C HIS A 110 -7.78 1.47 8.67
N MET A 111 -7.53 1.45 7.37
CA MET A 111 -7.78 2.60 6.51
C MET A 111 -9.29 2.90 6.36
N GLU A 112 -10.15 1.89 6.29
CA GLU A 112 -11.60 2.09 6.27
C GLU A 112 -12.12 2.71 7.58
N GLU A 113 -11.58 2.30 8.73
CA GLU A 113 -11.91 2.88 10.03
C GLU A 113 -11.51 4.37 10.08
N VAL A 114 -10.28 4.70 9.69
CA VAL A 114 -9.83 6.09 9.60
C VAL A 114 -10.75 6.86 8.65
N LYS A 115 -11.07 6.31 7.48
CA LYS A 115 -11.93 6.99 6.50
C LYS A 115 -13.33 7.31 7.05
N LYS A 116 -13.92 6.41 7.85
CA LYS A 116 -15.21 6.65 8.53
C LYS A 116 -15.16 7.80 9.52
N LEU A 117 -14.02 8.05 10.16
CA LEU A 117 -13.84 9.15 11.13
C LEU A 117 -13.71 10.52 10.47
N TYR A 118 -13.40 10.57 9.17
CA TYR A 118 -13.17 11.79 8.41
C TYR A 118 -14.15 11.98 7.24
N ALA A 119 -15.20 11.16 7.14
CA ALA A 119 -16.28 11.24 6.16
C ALA A 119 -17.45 12.07 6.71
#